data_AF-A0A0F3NXE7-F1
#
_entry.id   AF-A0A0F3NXE7-F1
#
_cell.length_a   1.000
_cell.length_b   1.000
_cell.length_c   1.000
_cell.angle_alpha   90.00
_cell.angle_beta   90.00
_cell.angle_gamma   90.00
#
_symmetry.space_group_name_H-M   'P 1'
#
loop_
_entity.id
_entity.type
_entity.pdbx_description
1 polymer ?
#
loop_
_entity_poly.entity_id
_entity_poly.type
_entity_poly.pdbx_seq_one_letter_code
_entity_poly.pdbx_strand_id
1 'polypeptide(L)'
;MSRAVEQRSDKKPILSDLRESGSIEQDADIVMLIYRDEYYLSRSEPDPGTLEYIKWATKQNKCYNTAEIIVAKHRNVSVGTVNLHYDNNDYKLRASKSEESMLPNACMS
;
A
#
# COMPACT_ATOMS: atom_id res chain seq x y z
N MET A 1 -7.84 -11.27 -14.62
CA MET A 1 -7.23 -10.80 -13.36
C MET A 1 -5.80 -11.29 -13.37
N SER A 2 -4.84 -10.42 -13.65
CA SER A 2 -3.42 -10.83 -13.74
C SER A 2 -2.89 -11.18 -12.35
N ARG A 3 -2.13 -12.27 -12.24
CA ARG A 3 -1.35 -12.62 -11.04
C ARG A 3 0.13 -12.27 -11.21
N ALA A 4 0.48 -11.42 -12.19
CA ALA A 4 1.86 -11.04 -12.48
C ALA A 4 2.61 -10.48 -11.27
N VAL A 5 1.91 -9.75 -10.39
CA VAL A 5 2.47 -9.24 -9.12
C VAL A 5 3.04 -10.36 -8.24
N GLU A 6 2.45 -11.56 -8.29
CA GLU A 6 2.87 -12.70 -7.47
C GLU A 6 4.11 -13.43 -8.01
N GLN A 7 4.53 -13.15 -9.24
CA GLN A 7 5.75 -13.77 -9.80
C GLN A 7 7.01 -12.96 -9.49
N ARG A 8 6.86 -11.70 -9.07
CA ARG A 8 7.97 -10.81 -8.75
C ARG A 8 8.47 -11.01 -7.32
N SER A 9 9.75 -10.69 -7.12
CA SER A 9 10.38 -10.64 -5.79
C SER A 9 9.81 -9.49 -4.94
N ASP A 10 9.64 -8.31 -5.56
CA ASP A 10 8.89 -7.21 -4.99
C ASP A 10 7.40 -7.37 -5.33
N LYS A 11 6.60 -7.66 -4.30
CA LYS A 11 5.16 -7.90 -4.38
C LYS A 11 4.33 -6.61 -4.39
N LYS A 12 4.97 -5.44 -4.45
CA LYS A 12 4.25 -4.18 -4.58
C LYS A 12 3.59 -4.08 -5.96
N PRO A 13 2.27 -3.85 -6.04
CA PRO A 13 1.58 -3.68 -7.32
C PRO A 13 2.07 -2.42 -8.03
N ILE A 14 2.18 -2.48 -9.36
CA ILE A 14 2.59 -1.36 -10.22
C ILE A 14 1.59 -1.17 -11.37
N LEU A 15 1.61 -0.01 -12.02
CA LEU A 15 0.69 0.29 -13.13
C LEU A 15 0.74 -0.74 -14.25
N SER A 16 1.92 -1.29 -14.58
CA SER A 16 2.03 -2.28 -15.65
C SER A 16 1.28 -3.58 -15.35
N ASP A 17 0.96 -3.87 -14.09
CA ASP A 17 0.13 -5.03 -13.73
C ASP A 17 -1.31 -4.86 -14.24
N LEU A 18 -1.74 -3.63 -14.54
CA LEU A 18 -3.04 -3.32 -15.15
C LEU A 18 -3.00 -3.34 -16.69
N ARG A 19 -1.83 -3.53 -17.32
CA ARG A 19 -1.67 -3.50 -18.79
C ARG A 19 -2.49 -4.57 -19.50
N GLU A 20 -2.69 -5.73 -18.85
CA GLU A 20 -3.59 -6.78 -19.34
C GLU A 20 -5.07 -6.38 -19.34
N SER A 21 -5.42 -5.30 -18.66
CA SER A 21 -6.78 -4.77 -18.55
C SER A 21 -7.13 -3.77 -19.67
N GLY A 22 -6.24 -3.59 -20.65
CA GLY A 22 -6.50 -2.77 -21.84
C GLY A 22 -6.50 -1.26 -21.55
N SER A 23 -7.61 -0.58 -21.86
CA SER A 23 -7.68 0.88 -21.83
C SER A 23 -7.84 1.49 -20.44
N ILE A 24 -8.08 0.67 -19.40
CA ILE A 24 -8.35 1.15 -18.02
C ILE A 24 -7.19 1.99 -17.49
N GLU A 25 -5.95 1.60 -17.76
CA GLU A 25 -4.78 2.40 -17.39
C GLU A 25 -4.79 3.77 -18.07
N GLN A 26 -5.24 3.85 -19.32
CA GLN A 26 -5.23 5.08 -20.12
C GLN A 26 -6.41 5.99 -19.77
N ASP A 27 -7.59 5.42 -19.55
CA ASP A 27 -8.85 6.13 -19.39
C ASP A 27 -9.08 6.64 -17.97
N ALA A 28 -8.49 6.00 -16.95
CA ALA A 28 -8.65 6.41 -15.56
C ALA A 28 -7.99 7.78 -15.26
N ASP A 29 -8.70 8.62 -14.51
CA ASP A 29 -8.15 9.88 -13.97
C ASP A 29 -7.20 9.62 -12.80
N ILE A 30 -7.58 8.67 -11.92
CA ILE A 30 -6.84 8.28 -10.73
C ILE A 30 -6.77 6.76 -10.68
N VAL A 31 -5.58 6.22 -10.42
CA VAL A 31 -5.37 4.79 -10.14
C VAL A 31 -4.73 4.69 -8.76
N MET A 32 -5.42 3.99 -7.85
CA MET A 32 -4.91 3.67 -6.52
C MET A 32 -4.70 2.17 -6.41
N LEU A 33 -3.51 1.78 -5.94
CA LEU A 33 -3.15 0.40 -5.66
C LEU A 33 -3.02 0.24 -4.16
N ILE A 34 -3.50 -0.89 -3.63
CA ILE A 34 -3.46 -1.18 -2.20
C ILE A 34 -2.45 -2.29 -1.97
N TYR A 35 -1.51 -2.06 -1.06
CA TYR A 35 -0.47 -3.01 -0.67
C TYR A 35 -0.49 -3.23 0.84
N ARG A 36 -0.35 -4.49 1.26
CA ARG A 36 -0.25 -4.88 2.67
C ARG A 36 0.98 -5.74 2.87
N ASP A 37 2.04 -5.16 3.41
CA ASP A 37 3.32 -5.86 3.63
C ASP A 37 3.15 -7.04 4.62
N GLU A 38 2.32 -6.85 5.65
CA GLU A 38 1.96 -7.89 6.63
C GLU A 38 1.41 -9.18 5.99
N TYR A 39 0.60 -9.04 4.94
CA TYR A 39 0.00 -10.19 4.25
C TYR A 39 1.05 -11.05 3.54
N TYR A 40 2.09 -10.43 2.99
CA TYR A 40 3.17 -11.13 2.31
C TYR A 40 4.19 -11.69 3.31
N LEU A 41 4.51 -10.93 4.36
CA LEU A 41 5.48 -11.33 5.37
C LEU A 41 4.99 -12.50 6.22
N SER A 42 3.71 -12.53 6.59
CA SER A 42 3.13 -13.68 7.31
C SER A 42 3.22 -15.00 6.54
N ARG A 43 3.40 -14.96 5.22
CA ARG A 43 3.56 -16.16 4.37
C ARG A 43 5.03 -16.56 4.15
N SER A 44 5.96 -15.71 4.56
CA SER A 44 7.40 -15.92 4.40
C SER A 44 8.11 -16.02 5.76
N GLU A 45 7.44 -16.60 6.76
CA GLU A 45 8.01 -16.80 8.10
C GLU A 45 9.19 -17.79 8.04
N PRO A 46 10.40 -17.37 8.46
CA PRO A 46 11.58 -18.24 8.50
C PRO A 46 11.62 -19.07 9.79
N ASP A 47 12.51 -20.06 9.85
CA ASP A 47 12.64 -20.94 11.02
C ASP A 47 12.97 -20.16 12.31
N PRO A 48 12.27 -20.45 13.43
CA PRO A 48 12.54 -19.84 14.71
C PRO A 48 13.99 -20.03 15.17
N GLY A 49 14.59 -18.98 15.75
CA GLY A 49 15.96 -19.03 16.29
C GLY A 49 17.06 -18.67 15.28
N THR A 50 16.70 -18.36 14.03
CA THR A 50 17.65 -17.85 13.02
C THR A 50 17.81 -16.32 13.11
N LEU A 51 18.92 -15.78 12.58
CA LEU A 51 19.09 -14.33 12.45
C LEU A 51 18.05 -13.71 11.51
N GLU A 52 17.58 -14.47 10.53
CA GLU A 52 16.53 -14.06 9.60
C GLU A 52 15.19 -13.91 10.29
N TYR A 53 14.86 -14.78 11.26
CA TYR A 53 13.66 -14.65 12.08
C TYR A 53 13.61 -13.33 12.86
N ILE A 54 14.73 -12.87 13.42
CA ILE A 54 14.78 -11.58 14.15
C ILE A 54 14.51 -10.42 13.19
N LYS A 55 15.10 -10.44 11.99
CA LYS A 55 14.86 -9.41 10.96
C LYS A 55 13.41 -9.44 10.48
N TRP A 56 12.87 -10.62 10.23
CA TRP A 56 11.49 -10.84 9.83
C TRP A 56 10.52 -10.34 10.91
N ALA A 57 10.72 -10.70 12.17
CA ALA A 57 9.87 -10.29 13.29
C ALA A 57 9.89 -8.76 13.49
N THR A 58 11.05 -8.13 13.35
CA THR A 58 11.18 -6.67 13.39
C THR A 58 10.37 -6.01 12.26
N LYS A 59 10.45 -6.56 11.05
CA LYS A 59 9.70 -6.07 9.89
C LYS A 59 8.19 -6.28 10.08
N GLN A 60 7.78 -7.45 10.56
CA GLN A 60 6.38 -7.82 10.83
C GLN A 60 5.74 -6.87 11.84
N ASN A 61 6.43 -6.57 12.94
CA ASN A 61 5.94 -5.61 13.94
C ASN A 61 5.78 -4.19 13.37
N LYS A 62 6.67 -3.78 12.45
CA LYS A 62 6.60 -2.45 11.82
C LYS A 62 5.42 -2.30 10.86
N CYS A 63 5.05 -3.36 10.15
CA CYS A 63 3.94 -3.32 9.18
C CYS A 63 2.61 -3.84 9.73
N TYR A 64 2.56 -4.23 11.01
CA TYR A 64 1.36 -4.74 11.65
C TYR A 64 0.20 -3.76 11.51
N ASN A 65 -0.99 -4.26 11.12
CA ASN A 65 -2.19 -3.46 10.89
C ASN A 65 -1.96 -2.22 10.00
N THR A 66 -1.00 -2.27 9.08
CA THR A 66 -0.71 -1.14 8.18
C THR A 66 -1.01 -1.54 6.75
N ALA A 67 -1.69 -0.65 6.03
CA ALA A 67 -1.92 -0.75 4.61
C ALA A 67 -1.37 0.48 3.90
N GLU A 68 -0.70 0.25 2.79
CA GLU A 68 -0.11 1.27 1.95
C GLU A 68 -1.03 1.50 0.74
N ILE A 69 -1.51 2.72 0.56
CA ILE A 69 -2.20 3.15 -0.66
C ILE A 69 -1.19 3.87 -1.54
N ILE A 70 -0.98 3.34 -2.74
CA ILE A 70 -0.09 3.90 -3.75
C ILE A 70 -0.97 4.58 -4.81
N VAL A 71 -0.92 5.91 -4.87
CA VAL A 71 -1.55 6.68 -5.94
C VAL A 71 -0.64 6.58 -7.16
N ALA A 72 -0.87 5.57 -8.00
CA ALA A 72 0.01 5.21 -9.09
C ALA A 72 -0.21 6.09 -10.33
N LYS A 73 -1.40 6.66 -10.51
CA LYS A 73 -1.72 7.64 -11.56
C LYS A 73 -2.63 8.73 -11.00
N HIS A 74 -2.37 9.98 -11.38
CA HIS A 74 -3.27 11.10 -11.18
C HIS A 74 -3.07 12.11 -12.34
N ARG A 75 -4.08 12.39 -13.16
CA ARG A 75 -3.91 13.27 -14.36
C ARG A 75 -3.50 14.71 -14.03
N ASN A 76 -3.94 15.23 -12.87
CA ASN A 76 -3.81 16.65 -12.53
C ASN A 76 -2.86 16.96 -11.35
N VAL A 77 -2.29 15.97 -10.65
CA VAL A 77 -1.58 16.15 -9.37
C VAL A 77 -0.42 15.15 -9.28
N SER A 78 0.55 15.41 -8.39
CA SER A 78 1.63 14.47 -8.08
C SER A 78 1.11 13.13 -7.54
N VAL A 79 1.73 12.05 -8.01
CA VAL A 79 1.59 10.70 -7.46
C VAL A 79 2.32 10.57 -6.12
N GLY A 80 1.94 9.60 -5.30
CA GLY A 80 2.55 9.39 -3.99
C GLY A 80 1.97 8.21 -3.24
N THR A 81 2.47 7.99 -2.03
CA THR A 81 2.08 6.85 -1.20
C THR A 81 1.59 7.34 0.15
N VAL A 82 0.46 6.80 0.62
CA VAL A 82 -0.17 7.13 1.89
C VAL A 82 -0.29 5.86 2.72
N ASN A 83 0.19 5.90 3.96
CA ASN A 83 0.02 4.81 4.90
C ASN A 83 -1.26 4.99 5.69
N LEU A 84 -2.04 3.91 5.82
CA LEU A 84 -3.28 3.85 6.57
C LEU A 84 -3.22 2.71 7.58
N HIS A 85 -3.99 2.87 8.66
CA HIS A 85 -4.26 1.80 9.59
C HIS A 85 -5.31 0.85 9.02
N TYR A 86 -5.04 -0.45 9.07
CA TYR A 86 -5.95 -1.51 8.65
C TYR A 86 -6.56 -2.21 9.88
N ASP A 87 -7.88 -2.18 9.98
CA ASP A 87 -8.65 -2.87 11.02
C ASP A 87 -9.04 -4.27 10.52
N ASN A 88 -8.40 -5.32 11.07
CA ASN A 88 -8.62 -6.72 10.71
C ASN A 88 -10.04 -7.22 11.07
N ASN A 89 -10.73 -6.61 12.04
CA ASN A 89 -12.05 -7.07 12.47
C ASN A 89 -13.16 -6.66 11.50
N ASP A 90 -13.06 -5.43 11.00
CA ASP A 90 -14.07 -4.81 10.15
C ASP A 90 -13.67 -4.73 8.67
N TYR A 91 -12.46 -5.18 8.31
CA TYR A 91 -11.84 -4.99 7.00
C TYR A 91 -11.79 -3.51 6.56
N LYS A 92 -11.59 -2.58 7.51
CA LYS A 92 -11.63 -1.12 7.28
C LYS A 92 -10.24 -0.50 7.21
N LEU A 93 -10.06 0.44 6.29
CA LEU A 93 -8.92 1.34 6.25
C LEU A 93 -9.25 2.63 6.98
N ARG A 94 -8.38 3.06 7.90
CA ARG A 94 -8.51 4.30 8.66
C ARG A 94 -7.26 5.15 8.45
N ALA A 95 -7.44 6.45 8.26
CA ALA A 95 -6.33 7.38 8.30
C ALA A 95 -5.65 7.30 9.68
N SER A 96 -4.32 7.20 9.69
CA SER A 96 -3.57 7.45 10.92
C SER A 96 -3.82 8.90 11.31
N LYS A 97 -4.26 9.15 12.55
CA LYS A 97 -4.39 10.51 13.09
C LYS A 97 -2.99 11.12 13.26
N SER A 98 -2.40 11.58 12.18
CA SER A 98 -1.22 12.44 12.18
C SER A 98 -1.45 13.46 11.06
N GLU A 99 -1.42 14.74 11.43
CA GLU A 99 -1.57 15.93 10.56
C GLU A 99 -2.99 16.43 10.18
N GLU A 100 -3.92 16.46 11.15
CA GLU A 100 -5.12 17.34 11.07
C GLU A 100 -4.81 18.79 11.49
N SER A 101 -3.58 19.28 11.31
CA SER A 101 -3.15 20.63 11.78
C SER A 101 -2.48 21.50 10.71
N MET A 102 -2.52 21.15 9.42
CA MET A 102 -1.94 21.96 8.34
C MET A 102 -2.89 22.15 7.16
N LEU A 103 -4.13 22.54 7.42
CA LEU A 103 -4.90 23.31 6.45
C LEU A 103 -4.79 24.78 6.83
N PRO A 104 -3.95 25.60 6.14
CA PRO A 104 -4.05 27.04 6.29
C PRO A 104 -5.42 27.49 5.76
N ASN A 105 -6.10 28.30 6.56
CA ASN A 105 -7.31 29.03 6.20
C ASN A 105 -7.11 29.72 4.85
N ALA A 106 -7.64 29.14 3.78
CA ALA A 106 -7.62 29.71 2.44
C ALA A 106 -9.04 29.78 1.89
N CYS A 107 -9.89 30.59 2.52
CA CYS A 107 -10.98 31.31 1.83
C CYS A 107 -11.67 32.27 2.81
N MET A 108 -11.13 33.47 3.01
CA MET A 108 -11.91 34.65 3.40
C MET A 108 -11.16 35.92 3.01
N SER A 109 -11.41 36.36 1.78
CA SER A 109 -11.47 37.76 1.35
C SER A 109 -11.96 37.79 -0.09
#